data_AF-A0A952HFI4-F1
#
_entry.id   AF-A0A952HFI4-F1
#
_cell.length_a   1.000
_cell.length_b   1.000
_cell.length_c   1.000
_cell.angle_alpha   90.00
_cell.angle_beta   90.00
_cell.angle_gamma   90.00
#
_symmetry.space_group_name_H-M   'P 1'
#
loop_
_entity.id
_entity.type
_entity.pdbx_description
1 polymer ?
#
loop_
_entity_poly.entity_id
_entity_poly.type
_entity_poly.pdbx_seq_one_letter_code
_entity_poly.pdbx_strand_id
1 'polypeptide(L)' 'MKLSEFQRAVSDEFGSTYGQALLTDLVIGELGGRTASEALSAGLPPREVWLALCR' A
#
# COMPACT_ATOMS: atom_id res chain seq x y z
N MET A 1 -3.99 -10.86 3.77
CA MET A 1 -4.43 -10.76 2.36
C MET A 1 -3.24 -11.08 1.49
N LYS A 2 -3.46 -11.70 0.33
CA LYS A 2 -2.44 -11.90 -0.70
C LYS A 2 -2.09 -10.56 -1.35
N LEU A 3 -0.94 -10.50 -2.02
CA LEU A 3 -0.50 -9.29 -2.74
C LEU A 3 -1.51 -8.87 -3.83
N SER A 4 -2.09 -9.83 -4.55
CA SER A 4 -3.11 -9.54 -5.57
C SER A 4 -4.42 -8.99 -4.98
N GLU A 5 -4.79 -9.42 -3.77
CA GLU A 5 -5.96 -8.88 -3.05
C GLU A 5 -5.70 -7.44 -2.61
N PHE A 6 -4.48 -7.14 -2.16
CA PHE A 6 -4.05 -5.78 -1.82
C PHE A 6 -4.12 -4.85 -3.05
N GLN A 7 -3.53 -5.26 -4.18
CA GLN A 7 -3.53 -4.46 -5.40
C GLN A 7 -4.96 -4.17 -5.90
N ARG A 8 -5.85 -5.16 -5.78
CA ARG A 8 -7.26 -4.99 -6.09
C ARG A 8 -7.93 -3.99 -5.12
N ALA A 9 -7.75 -4.17 -3.81
CA ALA A 9 -8.30 -3.25 -2.81
C ALA A 9 -7.86 -1.79 -3.02
N VAL A 10 -6.58 -1.57 -3.37
CA VAL A 10 -6.07 -0.23 -3.70
C VAL A 10 -6.76 0.36 -4.93
N SER A 11 -6.95 -0.46 -5.97
CA SER A 11 -7.61 -0.01 -7.21
C SER A 11 -9.11 0.24 -7.00
N ASP A 12 -9.77 -0.56 -6.17
CA ASP A 12 -11.20 -0.45 -5.87
C ASP A 12 -11.48 0.78 -4.99
N GLU A 13 -10.61 1.08 -4.02
CA GLU A 13 -10.79 2.18 -3.07
C GLU A 13 -10.36 3.54 -3.64
N PHE A 14 -9.20 3.58 -4.31
CA PHE A 14 -8.57 4.84 -4.74
C PHE A 14 -8.59 5.04 -6.25
N GLY A 15 -9.09 4.07 -7.01
CA GLY A 15 -9.01 4.05 -8.47
C GLY A 15 -7.64 3.57 -8.97
N SER A 16 -7.60 3.05 -10.20
CA SER A 16 -6.39 2.45 -10.76
C SER A 16 -5.22 3.42 -10.89
N THR A 17 -5.43 4.62 -11.45
CA THR A 17 -4.34 5.59 -11.68
C THR A 17 -3.84 6.20 -10.37
N TYR A 18 -4.76 6.72 -9.55
CA TYR A 18 -4.37 7.39 -8.30
C TYR A 18 -3.87 6.39 -7.25
N GLY A 19 -4.47 5.20 -7.18
CA GLY A 19 -4.01 4.13 -6.32
C GLY A 19 -2.56 3.72 -6.61
N GLN A 20 -2.14 3.64 -7.88
CA GLN A 20 -0.73 3.36 -8.18
C GLN A 20 0.22 4.46 -7.70
N ALA A 21 -0.15 5.73 -7.87
CA ALA A 21 0.66 6.84 -7.36
C ALA A 21 0.79 6.81 -5.83
N LEU A 22 -0.30 6.49 -5.11
CA LEU A 22 -0.25 6.31 -3.65
C LEU A 22 0.74 5.22 -3.22
N LEU A 23 0.87 4.14 -3.99
CA LEU A 23 1.78 3.05 -3.63
C LEU A 23 3.25 3.45 -3.71
N THR A 24 3.60 4.36 -4.61
CA THR A 24 4.99 4.74 -4.89
C THR A 24 5.41 6.08 -4.31
N ASP A 25 4.46 6.99 -4.08
CA ASP A 25 4.78 8.40 -3.79
C ASP A 25 4.41 8.79 -2.36
N LEU A 26 3.43 8.13 -1.74
CA LEU A 26 3.03 8.42 -0.36
C LEU A 26 3.94 7.71 0.63
N VAL A 27 4.72 8.48 1.39
CA VAL A 27 5.50 7.99 2.52
C VAL A 27 4.61 7.86 3.74
N ILE A 28 4.55 6.66 4.32
CA ILE A 28 3.67 6.32 5.45
C ILE A 28 4.53 6.15 6.70
N GLY A 29 4.32 7.02 7.69
CA GLY A 29 5.07 7.03 8.95
C GLY A 29 4.97 5.69 9.70
N GLU A 30 3.77 5.09 9.73
CA GLU A 30 3.52 3.80 10.37
C GLU A 30 4.30 2.63 9.74
N LEU A 31 4.72 2.75 8.47
CA LEU A 31 5.54 1.76 7.78
C LEU A 31 7.05 2.00 7.97
N GLY A 32 7.41 2.84 8.94
CA GLY A 32 8.77 3.24 9.24
C GLY A 32 9.30 4.30 8.27
N GLY A 33 8.43 5.20 7.80
CA GLY A 33 8.79 6.23 6.83
C GLY A 33 9.06 5.67 5.44
N ARG A 34 8.31 4.64 5.04
CA ARG A 34 8.39 3.99 3.72
C ARG A 34 7.12 4.21 2.94
N THR A 35 7.23 4.12 1.62
CA THR A 35 6.05 3.96 0.76
C THR A 35 5.45 2.56 0.91
N ALA A 36 4.21 2.38 0.46
CA ALA A 36 3.60 1.05 0.48
C ALA A 36 4.39 0.05 -0.39
N SER A 37 4.91 0.49 -1.54
CA SER A 37 5.77 -0.34 -2.41
C SER A 37 7.08 -0.75 -1.72
N GLU A 38 7.74 0.19 -1.05
CA GLU A 38 8.97 -0.08 -0.28
C GLU A 38 8.70 -1.03 0.90
N ALA A 39 7.58 -0.85 1.61
CA ALA A 39 7.18 -1.71 2.71
C ALA A 39 6.93 -3.16 2.25
N LEU A 40 6.21 -3.33 1.14
CA LEU A 40 5.98 -4.64 0.53
C LEU A 40 7.30 -5.30 0.09
N SER A 41 8.20 -4.52 -0.51
CA SER A 41 9.54 -4.97 -0.92
C SER A 41 10.41 -5.38 0.27
N ALA A 42 10.23 -4.71 1.42
CA ALA A 42 10.88 -5.05 2.69
C ALA A 42 10.24 -6.27 3.38
N GLY A 43 9.23 -6.90 2.79
CA GLY A 43 8.59 -8.11 3.31
C GLY A 43 7.48 -7.85 4.32
N LEU A 44 7.00 -6.61 4.47
CA LEU A 44 5.86 -6.35 5.35
C LEU A 44 4.59 -7.04 4.79
N PRO A 45 3.75 -7.60 5.67
CA PRO A 45 2.51 -8.25 5.25
C PRO A 45 1.58 -7.26 4.52
N PRO A 46 1.00 -7.60 3.35
CA PRO A 46 0.13 -6.68 2.61
C PRO A 46 -1.09 -6.20 3.41
N ARG A 47 -1.55 -6.99 4.39
CA ARG A 47 -2.64 -6.58 5.29
C ARG A 47 -2.23 -5.41 6.18
N GLU A 48 -1.00 -5.40 6.68
CA GLU A 48 -0.48 -4.31 7.53
C GLU A 48 -0.30 -3.05 6.71
N VAL A 49 0.27 -3.17 5.50
CA VAL A 49 0.41 -2.07 4.54
C VAL A 49 -0.95 -1.46 4.19
N TRP A 50 -1.98 -2.28 3.95
CA TRP A 50 -3.34 -1.82 3.72
C TRP A 50 -3.90 -1.00 4.88
N LEU A 51 -3.80 -1.53 6.10
CA LEU A 51 -4.34 -0.86 7.27
C LEU A 51 -3.63 0.47 7.58
N ALA A 52 -2.34 0.56 7.29
CA ALA A 52 -1.59 1.80 7.42
C ALA A 52 -1.95 2.82 6.32
N LEU A 53 -2.25 2.35 5.10
CA LEU A 53 -2.65 3.20 3.97
C LEU A 53 -4.06 3.80 4.14
N CYS A 54 -4.98 3.09 4.81
CA CYS A 54 -6.37 3.53 5.02
C CYS A 54 -6.59 4.38 6.28
N ARG A 55 -5.52 4.79 6.97
CA ARG A 55 -5.60 5.73 8.11
C ARG A 55 -5.29 7.14 7.65
#